data_AF-A0A2M7ITD1-F1
#
_entry.id   AF-A0A2M7ITD1-F1
#
_cell.length_a   1.000
_cell.length_b   1.000
_cell.length_c   1.000
_cell.angle_alpha   90.00
_cell.angle_beta   90.00
_cell.angle_gamma   90.00
#
_symmetry.space_group_name_H-M   'P 1'
#
loop_
_entity.id
_entity.type
_entity.pdbx_description
1 polymer ?
#
loop_
_entity_poly.entity_id
_entity_poly.type
_entity_poly.pdbx_seq_one_letter_code
_entity_poly.pdbx_strand_id
1 'polypeptide(L)'
;MKVEIRKLPVSRKVSLIEATNCYSNLADKPEMSGQGITEAYINQFKADILAAENFKTSKNIQKEKAAWTVLLKVKIKACQKWLKRGEFYLELAFQPKSPQVAEYPDYLPAKNDAVLTGDAMTAAANVLTKYLTKVTEKGMPATFLAEGATLNEELKTLDTQIGSADSDFEQYTIERNLALVKVYDAVNVINKAGRIVYENDPAKLKSFESPWPKNDGGSEEEEAKPVEPIVPPVVS
;
A
#
# COMPACT_ATOMS: atom_id res chain seq x y z
N MET A 1 -16.46 4.22 10.46
CA MET A 1 -16.78 5.48 9.78
C MET A 1 -16.32 5.31 8.33
N LYS A 2 -17.22 5.31 7.34
CA LYS A 2 -16.81 5.19 5.91
C LYS A 2 -16.24 6.55 5.49
N VAL A 3 -14.97 6.60 5.12
CA VAL A 3 -14.37 7.81 4.54
C VAL A 3 -14.84 7.90 3.09
N GLU A 4 -15.77 8.80 2.80
CA GLU A 4 -16.13 9.13 1.42
C GLU A 4 -15.01 9.97 0.81
N ILE A 5 -14.27 9.37 -0.13
CA ILE A 5 -13.17 10.05 -0.80
C ILE A 5 -13.68 10.60 -2.13
N ARG A 6 -13.51 11.92 -2.32
CA ARG A 6 -13.85 12.60 -3.57
C ARG A 6 -13.17 11.89 -4.74
N LYS A 7 -13.96 11.39 -5.70
CA LYS A 7 -13.43 10.87 -6.97
C LYS A 7 -12.83 12.04 -7.76
N LEU A 8 -11.62 11.85 -8.26
CA LEU A 8 -10.99 12.84 -9.12
C LEU A 8 -11.64 12.83 -10.52
N PRO A 9 -11.83 14.00 -11.13
CA PRO A 9 -12.37 14.12 -12.49
C PRO A 9 -11.36 13.73 -13.58
N VAL A 10 -10.12 13.43 -13.21
CA VAL A 10 -9.01 13.12 -14.13
C VAL A 10 -8.30 11.83 -13.72
N SER A 11 -7.66 11.18 -14.70
CA SER A 11 -6.85 9.99 -14.41
C SER A 11 -5.62 10.34 -13.56
N ARG A 12 -5.10 9.36 -12.81
CA ARG A 12 -3.84 9.48 -12.06
C ARG A 12 -2.70 10.04 -12.91
N LYS A 13 -2.55 9.51 -14.12
CA LYS A 13 -1.46 9.89 -15.04
C LYS A 13 -1.56 11.38 -15.39
N VAL A 14 -2.76 11.85 -15.73
CA VAL A 14 -3.01 13.26 -16.03
C VAL A 14 -2.75 14.12 -14.79
N SER A 15 -3.29 13.74 -13.61
CA SER A 15 -3.09 14.50 -12.38
C SER A 15 -1.62 14.69 -12.00
N LEU A 16 -0.78 13.65 -12.18
CA LEU A 16 0.64 13.73 -11.85
C LEU A 16 1.45 14.53 -12.89
N ILE A 17 1.14 14.37 -14.18
CA ILE A 17 1.78 15.17 -15.24
C ILE A 17 1.52 16.67 -14.99
N GLU A 18 0.26 17.04 -14.77
CA GLU A 18 -0.09 18.44 -14.56
C GLU A 18 0.48 19.01 -13.26
N ALA A 19 0.55 18.21 -12.20
CA ALA A 19 1.21 18.61 -10.96
C ALA A 19 2.71 18.84 -11.13
N THR A 20 3.40 17.96 -11.85
CA THR A 20 4.83 18.10 -12.16
C THR A 20 5.10 19.31 -13.05
N ASN A 21 4.23 19.58 -14.03
CA ASN A 21 4.30 20.79 -14.85
C ASN A 21 4.08 22.06 -13.99
N CYS A 22 3.06 22.04 -13.13
CA CYS A 22 2.75 23.13 -12.20
C CYS A 22 3.93 23.41 -11.25
N TYR A 23 4.53 22.38 -10.66
CA TYR A 23 5.74 22.50 -9.82
C TYR A 23 6.93 23.08 -10.61
N SER A 24 7.14 22.61 -11.84
CA SER A 24 8.23 23.12 -12.70
C SER A 24 8.06 24.61 -13.02
N ASN A 25 6.82 25.07 -13.18
CA ASN A 25 6.49 26.49 -13.41
C ASN A 25 6.66 27.36 -12.15
N LEU A 26 6.75 26.76 -10.95
CA LEU A 26 6.86 27.47 -9.67
C LEU A 26 8.31 27.72 -9.21
N ALA A 27 9.28 26.98 -9.75
CA ALA A 27 10.62 26.88 -9.18
C ALA A 27 11.36 28.23 -9.00
N ASP A 28 10.96 29.29 -9.72
CA ASP A 28 11.63 30.59 -9.70
C ASP A 28 10.65 31.80 -9.63
N LYS A 29 9.52 31.68 -8.90
CA LYS A 29 8.48 32.74 -8.81
C LYS A 29 8.30 33.32 -7.40
N PRO A 30 9.20 34.22 -6.95
CA PRO A 30 9.15 34.79 -5.60
C PRO A 30 7.90 35.62 -5.32
N GLU A 31 7.23 36.16 -6.34
CA GLU A 31 6.03 37.01 -6.19
C GLU A 31 4.81 36.24 -5.68
N MET A 32 4.82 34.91 -5.83
CA MET A 32 3.77 34.01 -5.36
C MET A 32 3.76 33.84 -3.82
N SER A 33 4.87 34.19 -3.16
CA SER A 33 5.00 34.10 -1.69
C SER A 33 3.99 34.99 -0.96
N GLY A 34 3.65 36.16 -1.53
CA GLY A 34 2.63 37.07 -1.00
C GLY A 34 1.20 36.51 -1.00
N GLN A 35 0.97 35.39 -1.72
CA GLN A 35 -0.30 34.65 -1.73
C GLN A 35 -0.22 33.34 -0.92
N GLY A 36 0.81 33.17 -0.09
CA GLY A 36 0.99 31.97 0.74
C GLY A 36 1.68 30.81 0.05
N ILE A 37 2.06 30.93 -1.23
CA ILE A 37 2.87 29.95 -1.96
C ILE A 37 4.35 30.18 -1.61
N THR A 38 4.69 29.86 -0.37
CA THR A 38 6.05 29.98 0.17
C THR A 38 6.95 28.84 -0.30
N GLU A 39 8.26 28.97 -0.08
CA GLU A 39 9.22 27.89 -0.33
C GLU A 39 8.84 26.60 0.43
N ALA A 40 8.37 26.73 1.68
CA ALA A 40 7.89 25.60 2.46
C ALA A 40 6.68 24.91 1.80
N TYR A 41 5.75 25.69 1.24
CA TYR A 41 4.60 25.15 0.49
C TYR A 41 5.05 24.40 -0.76
N ILE A 42 5.99 24.98 -1.53
CA ILE A 42 6.54 24.36 -2.76
C ILE A 42 7.25 23.05 -2.43
N ASN A 43 8.05 23.02 -1.35
CA ASN A 43 8.72 21.81 -0.87
C ASN A 43 7.72 20.74 -0.42
N GLN A 44 6.65 21.13 0.26
CA GLN A 44 5.58 20.20 0.63
C GLN A 44 4.85 19.65 -0.60
N PHE A 45 4.55 20.50 -1.58
CA PHE A 45 3.91 20.08 -2.82
C PHE A 45 4.78 19.08 -3.60
N LYS A 46 6.09 19.30 -3.67
CA LYS A 46 7.05 18.33 -4.22
C LYS A 46 7.00 16.99 -3.49
N ALA A 47 6.99 17.01 -2.16
CA ALA A 47 6.89 15.79 -1.35
C ALA A 47 5.56 15.06 -1.60
N ASP A 48 4.46 15.79 -1.77
CA ASP A 48 3.14 15.23 -2.06
C ASP A 48 3.07 14.58 -3.44
N ILE A 49 3.69 15.19 -4.47
CA ILE A 49 3.84 14.58 -5.81
C ILE A 49 4.60 13.25 -5.70
N LEU A 50 5.75 13.25 -5.04
CA LEU A 50 6.57 12.04 -4.85
C LEU A 50 5.81 10.95 -4.09
N ALA A 51 5.04 11.31 -3.05
CA ALA A 51 4.20 10.36 -2.34
C ALA A 51 3.13 9.76 -3.27
N ALA A 52 2.44 10.58 -4.07
CA ALA A 52 1.42 10.15 -5.02
C ALA A 52 1.97 9.28 -6.18
N GLU A 53 3.21 9.50 -6.59
CA GLU A 53 3.92 8.68 -7.58
C GLU A 53 4.28 7.29 -7.05
N ASN A 54 4.68 7.20 -5.78
CA ASN A 54 5.23 5.99 -5.18
C ASN A 54 4.20 5.08 -4.50
N PHE A 55 2.90 5.42 -4.51
CA PHE A 55 1.88 4.54 -3.96
C PHE A 55 1.90 3.14 -4.61
N LYS A 56 1.96 2.11 -3.75
CA LYS A 56 1.82 0.72 -4.18
C LYS A 56 0.48 0.55 -4.92
N THR A 57 0.55 -0.01 -6.14
CA THR A 57 -0.66 -0.34 -6.88
C THR A 57 -1.25 -1.66 -6.38
N SER A 58 -2.55 -1.85 -6.54
CA SER A 58 -3.22 -3.13 -6.27
C SER A 58 -2.54 -4.29 -7.00
N LYS A 59 -2.08 -4.05 -8.24
CA LYS A 59 -1.33 -5.03 -9.04
C LYS A 59 0.01 -5.41 -8.41
N ASN A 60 0.70 -4.47 -7.75
CA ASN A 60 1.96 -4.76 -7.05
C ASN A 60 1.71 -5.57 -5.78
N ILE A 61 0.69 -5.23 -5.00
CA ILE A 61 0.31 -5.98 -3.78
C ILE A 61 -0.11 -7.41 -4.14
N GLN A 62 -0.90 -7.59 -5.21
CA GLN A 62 -1.27 -8.93 -5.68
C GLN A 62 -0.06 -9.74 -6.14
N LYS A 63 0.92 -9.11 -6.81
CA LYS A 63 2.19 -9.76 -7.18
C LYS A 63 3.02 -10.14 -5.95
N GLU A 64 3.12 -9.24 -4.97
CA GLU A 64 3.81 -9.50 -3.69
C GLU A 64 3.13 -10.66 -2.94
N LYS A 65 1.81 -10.64 -2.80
CA LYS A 65 1.03 -11.73 -2.19
C LYS A 65 1.25 -13.06 -2.90
N ALA A 66 1.23 -13.08 -4.23
CA ALA A 66 1.53 -14.28 -5.01
C ALA A 66 2.96 -14.80 -4.75
N ALA A 67 3.96 -13.92 -4.70
CA ALA A 67 5.33 -14.27 -4.37
C ALA A 67 5.46 -14.83 -2.94
N TRP A 68 4.82 -14.19 -1.95
CA TRP A 68 4.78 -14.69 -0.57
C TRP A 68 4.08 -16.04 -0.47
N THR A 69 3.02 -16.28 -1.24
CA THR A 69 2.31 -17.57 -1.27
C THR A 69 3.21 -18.69 -1.80
N VAL A 70 4.03 -18.39 -2.81
CA VAL A 70 5.04 -19.34 -3.30
C VAL A 70 6.11 -19.60 -2.23
N LEU A 71 6.57 -18.56 -1.56
CA LEU A 71 7.55 -18.67 -0.48
C LEU A 71 7.01 -19.47 0.73
N LEU A 72 5.74 -19.28 1.10
CA LEU A 72 5.05 -20.04 2.14
C LEU A 72 5.09 -21.54 1.84
N LYS A 73 4.81 -21.95 0.59
CA LYS A 73 4.90 -23.37 0.18
C LYS A 73 6.32 -23.93 0.31
N VAL A 74 7.34 -23.12 0.02
CA VAL A 74 8.76 -23.52 0.20
C VAL A 74 9.07 -23.68 1.69
N LYS A 75 8.61 -22.75 2.54
CA LYS A 75 8.82 -22.81 3.99
C LYS A 75 8.07 -23.98 4.65
N ILE A 76 6.82 -24.26 4.26
CA ILE A 76 6.10 -25.47 4.70
C ILE A 76 6.93 -26.72 4.39
N LYS A 77 7.50 -26.84 3.18
CA LYS A 77 8.37 -27.98 2.84
C LYS A 77 9.63 -28.06 3.71
N ALA A 78 10.22 -26.93 4.09
CA ALA A 78 11.37 -26.90 4.99
C ALA A 78 10.98 -27.37 6.40
N CYS A 79 9.85 -26.89 6.92
CA CYS A 79 9.26 -27.32 8.19
C CYS A 79 8.97 -28.82 8.20
N GLN A 80 8.39 -29.35 7.12
CA GLN A 80 8.12 -30.77 6.94
C GLN A 80 9.39 -31.63 6.90
N LYS A 81 10.50 -31.12 6.34
CA LYS A 81 11.79 -31.81 6.41
C LYS A 81 12.35 -31.80 7.84
N TRP A 82 12.18 -30.69 8.56
CA TRP A 82 12.58 -30.61 9.97
C TRP A 82 11.79 -31.60 10.82
N LEU A 83 10.47 -31.66 10.65
CA LEU A 83 9.59 -32.62 11.34
C LEU A 83 10.02 -34.07 11.11
N LYS A 84 10.30 -34.46 9.86
CA LYS A 84 10.81 -35.80 9.52
C LYS A 84 12.14 -36.11 10.19
N ARG A 85 13.05 -35.14 10.23
CA ARG A 85 14.35 -35.31 10.89
C ARG A 85 14.21 -35.46 12.40
N GLY A 86 13.29 -34.71 13.02
CA GLY A 86 13.00 -34.82 14.44
C GLY A 86 12.46 -36.20 14.82
N GLU A 87 11.49 -36.71 14.05
CA GLU A 87 10.96 -38.06 14.19
C GLU A 87 12.08 -39.11 14.11
N PHE A 88 12.94 -38.99 13.09
CA PHE A 88 14.08 -39.89 12.92
C PHE A 88 15.06 -39.86 14.11
N TYR A 89 15.38 -38.69 14.68
CA TYR A 89 16.23 -38.63 15.89
C TYR A 89 15.57 -39.33 17.08
N LEU A 90 14.25 -39.22 17.21
CA LEU A 90 13.49 -39.91 18.24
C LEU A 90 13.49 -41.43 18.02
N GLU A 91 13.36 -41.89 16.78
CA GLU A 91 13.49 -43.29 16.38
C GLU A 91 14.91 -43.85 16.51
N LEU A 92 15.95 -43.01 16.52
CA LEU A 92 17.31 -43.44 16.84
C LEU A 92 17.55 -43.54 18.36
N ALA A 93 16.92 -42.63 19.12
CA ALA A 93 16.98 -42.58 20.58
C ALA A 93 16.23 -43.76 21.23
N PHE A 94 15.14 -44.18 20.60
CA PHE A 94 14.27 -45.26 21.06
C PHE A 94 14.14 -46.35 19.99
N GLN A 95 13.35 -47.40 20.22
CA GLN A 95 13.01 -48.33 19.14
C GLN A 95 11.85 -47.77 18.31
N PRO A 96 11.77 -48.08 16.99
CA PRO A 96 10.59 -47.77 16.20
C PRO A 96 9.32 -48.31 16.87
N LYS A 97 8.22 -47.55 16.84
CA LYS A 97 6.94 -47.87 17.50
C LYS A 97 6.97 -47.92 19.03
N SER A 98 8.04 -47.45 19.65
CA SER A 98 8.06 -47.26 21.11
C SER A 98 7.01 -46.21 21.54
N PRO A 99 6.52 -46.26 22.80
CA PRO A 99 5.60 -45.27 23.31
C PRO A 99 6.10 -43.83 23.15
N GLN A 100 7.42 -43.62 23.25
CA GLN A 100 8.04 -42.31 23.08
C GLN A 100 7.94 -41.80 21.65
N VAL A 101 8.15 -42.66 20.64
CA VAL A 101 7.99 -42.32 19.23
C VAL A 101 6.51 -42.00 18.92
N ALA A 102 5.57 -42.70 19.55
CA ALA A 102 4.14 -42.45 19.39
C ALA A 102 3.67 -41.10 19.98
N GLU A 103 4.47 -40.44 20.83
CA GLU A 103 4.17 -39.06 21.29
C GLU A 103 4.46 -38.01 20.21
N TYR A 104 5.26 -38.35 19.19
CA TYR A 104 5.57 -37.42 18.11
C TYR A 104 4.29 -37.09 17.31
N PRO A 105 4.04 -35.80 16.96
CA PRO A 105 2.79 -35.42 16.33
C PRO A 105 2.64 -36.05 14.94
N ASP A 106 1.42 -36.47 14.58
CA ASP A 106 1.12 -36.75 13.18
C ASP A 106 1.05 -35.44 12.39
N TYR A 107 2.07 -35.22 11.57
CA TYR A 107 2.23 -34.01 10.77
C TYR A 107 1.86 -34.19 9.29
N LEU A 108 1.40 -35.38 8.89
CA LEU A 108 0.95 -35.64 7.51
C LEU A 108 -0.25 -34.76 7.10
N PRO A 109 -1.26 -34.52 7.96
CA PRO A 109 -2.37 -33.62 7.63
C PRO A 109 -1.94 -32.17 7.39
N ALA A 110 -0.81 -31.74 7.97
CA ALA A 110 -0.33 -30.37 7.92
C ALA A 110 0.38 -29.98 6.61
N LYS A 111 0.62 -30.93 5.69
CA LYS A 111 1.53 -30.79 4.54
C LYS A 111 1.28 -29.57 3.62
N ASN A 112 0.09 -28.98 3.65
CA ASN A 112 -0.28 -27.82 2.83
C ASN A 112 -0.84 -26.65 3.65
N ASP A 113 -0.81 -26.73 4.98
CA ASP A 113 -1.43 -25.74 5.87
C ASP A 113 -0.37 -25.18 6.83
N ALA A 114 -0.22 -23.86 6.82
CA ALA A 114 0.81 -23.17 7.60
C ALA A 114 0.53 -23.24 9.10
N VAL A 115 -0.73 -23.12 9.51
CA VAL A 115 -1.16 -23.16 10.91
C VAL A 115 -0.92 -24.56 11.47
N LEU A 116 -1.45 -25.59 10.81
CA LEU A 116 -1.26 -26.98 11.23
C LEU A 116 0.21 -27.38 11.21
N THR A 117 1.01 -26.85 10.28
CA THR A 117 2.46 -27.10 10.24
C THR A 117 3.14 -26.47 11.46
N GLY A 118 2.81 -25.22 11.79
CA GLY A 118 3.37 -24.53 12.95
C GLY A 118 3.00 -25.18 14.29
N ASP A 119 1.77 -25.70 14.40
CA ASP A 119 1.31 -26.46 15.56
C ASP A 119 2.06 -27.78 15.70
N ALA A 120 2.20 -28.53 14.60
CA ALA A 120 2.98 -29.75 14.58
C ALA A 120 4.46 -29.51 14.94
N MET A 121 5.07 -28.42 14.45
CA MET A 121 6.44 -28.06 14.83
C MET A 121 6.57 -27.77 16.33
N THR A 122 5.59 -27.07 16.91
CA THR A 122 5.57 -26.75 18.34
C THR A 122 5.44 -28.03 19.17
N ALA A 123 4.52 -28.92 18.79
CA ALA A 123 4.34 -30.21 19.46
C ALA A 123 5.60 -31.10 19.35
N ALA A 124 6.21 -31.18 18.17
CA ALA A 124 7.44 -31.93 17.95
C ALA A 124 8.61 -31.38 18.78
N ALA A 125 8.76 -30.05 18.84
CA ALA A 125 9.80 -29.42 19.66
C ALA A 125 9.63 -29.76 21.16
N ASN A 126 8.40 -29.81 21.66
CA ASN A 126 8.12 -30.20 23.05
C ASN A 126 8.53 -31.66 23.32
N VAL A 127 8.20 -32.58 22.41
CA VAL A 127 8.60 -34.00 22.53
C VAL A 127 10.12 -34.16 22.49
N LEU A 128 10.79 -33.50 21.54
CA LEU A 128 12.25 -33.55 21.43
C LEU A 128 12.95 -32.93 22.63
N THR A 129 12.39 -31.87 23.21
CA THR A 129 12.90 -31.25 24.44
C THR A 129 12.73 -32.18 25.63
N LYS A 130 11.59 -32.84 25.77
CA LYS A 130 11.34 -33.85 26.81
C LYS A 130 12.37 -34.98 26.79
N TYR A 131 12.83 -35.37 25.60
CA TYR A 131 13.80 -36.45 25.41
C TYR A 131 15.20 -35.97 25.01
N LEU A 132 15.53 -34.69 25.25
CA LEU A 132 16.72 -34.01 24.73
C LEU A 132 18.02 -34.80 24.94
N THR A 133 18.27 -35.27 26.17
CA THR A 133 19.47 -36.05 26.49
C THR A 133 19.62 -37.27 25.59
N LYS A 134 18.53 -38.01 25.35
CA LYS A 134 18.56 -39.25 24.56
C LYS A 134 18.74 -38.98 23.08
N VAL A 135 18.08 -37.96 22.54
CA VAL A 135 18.23 -37.62 21.11
C VAL A 135 19.60 -36.99 20.82
N THR A 136 20.18 -36.24 21.77
CA THR A 136 21.55 -35.71 21.65
C THR A 136 22.61 -36.82 21.75
N GLU A 137 22.45 -37.81 22.64
CA GLU A 137 23.31 -39.01 22.71
C GLU A 137 23.35 -39.78 21.37
N LYS A 138 22.30 -39.66 20.55
CA LYS A 138 22.20 -40.27 19.23
C LYS A 138 22.54 -39.35 18.06
N GLY A 139 23.10 -38.18 18.33
CA GLY A 139 23.63 -37.29 17.29
C GLY A 139 22.64 -36.25 16.77
N MET A 140 21.54 -35.96 17.47
CA MET A 140 20.78 -34.74 17.19
C MET A 140 21.66 -33.50 17.47
N PRO A 141 21.88 -32.61 16.48
CA PRO A 141 22.68 -31.41 16.66
C PRO A 141 22.09 -30.48 17.72
N ALA A 142 22.94 -29.81 18.49
CA ALA A 142 22.52 -28.83 19.49
C ALA A 142 21.72 -27.66 18.86
N THR A 143 21.94 -27.35 17.58
CA THR A 143 21.23 -26.29 16.85
C THR A 143 19.84 -26.69 16.36
N PHE A 144 19.49 -27.99 16.40
CA PHE A 144 18.30 -28.50 15.72
C PHE A 144 16.99 -27.88 16.23
N LEU A 145 16.84 -27.71 17.55
CA LEU A 145 15.65 -27.08 18.13
C LEU A 145 15.57 -25.58 17.79
N ALA A 146 16.71 -24.89 17.77
CA ALA A 146 16.78 -23.48 17.38
C ALA A 146 16.41 -23.29 15.89
N GLU A 147 16.91 -24.16 15.01
CA GLU A 147 16.53 -24.18 13.59
C GLU A 147 15.01 -24.36 13.43
N GLY A 148 14.40 -25.24 14.22
CA GLY A 148 12.94 -25.45 14.24
C GLY A 148 12.17 -24.21 14.68
N ALA A 149 12.65 -23.54 15.73
CA ALA A 149 12.05 -22.29 16.22
C ALA A 149 12.10 -21.18 15.16
N THR A 150 13.26 -20.96 14.52
CA THR A 150 13.41 -19.98 13.43
C THR A 150 12.46 -20.29 12.28
N LEU A 151 12.40 -21.55 11.82
CA LEU A 151 11.51 -21.94 10.73
C LEU A 151 10.03 -21.70 11.06
N ASN A 152 9.61 -21.97 12.29
CA ASN A 152 8.22 -21.76 12.74
C ASN A 152 7.88 -20.26 12.81
N GLU A 153 8.80 -19.43 13.30
CA GLU A 153 8.62 -17.97 13.33
C GLU A 153 8.53 -17.36 11.92
N GLU A 154 9.41 -17.78 11.02
CA GLU A 154 9.36 -17.37 9.61
C GLU A 154 8.05 -17.79 8.93
N LEU A 155 7.55 -18.99 9.23
CA LEU A 155 6.28 -19.49 8.72
C LEU A 155 5.10 -18.64 9.21
N LYS A 156 5.03 -18.37 10.52
CA LYS A 156 3.97 -17.52 11.12
C LYS A 156 4.01 -16.09 10.58
N THR A 157 5.20 -15.54 10.40
CA THR A 157 5.38 -14.20 9.84
C THR A 157 4.84 -14.12 8.41
N LEU A 158 5.17 -15.11 7.57
CA LEU A 158 4.67 -15.17 6.18
C LEU A 158 3.16 -15.37 6.11
N ASP A 159 2.60 -16.25 6.93
CA ASP A 159 1.16 -16.50 6.98
C ASP A 159 0.39 -15.23 7.37
N THR A 160 0.89 -14.52 8.39
CA THR A 160 0.33 -13.23 8.82
C THR A 160 0.41 -12.18 7.71
N GLN A 161 1.55 -12.05 7.02
CA GLN A 161 1.73 -11.11 5.91
C GLN A 161 0.78 -11.39 4.73
N ILE A 162 0.53 -12.67 4.42
CA ILE A 162 -0.41 -13.06 3.37
C ILE A 162 -1.84 -12.73 3.78
N GLY A 163 -2.20 -12.96 5.06
CA GLY A 163 -3.49 -12.63 5.63
C GLY A 163 -3.78 -11.11 5.66
N SER A 164 -2.76 -10.30 5.97
CA SER A 164 -2.91 -8.84 6.03
C SER A 164 -2.94 -8.16 4.65
N ALA A 165 -2.43 -8.81 3.61
CA ALA A 165 -2.35 -8.23 2.27
C ALA A 165 -3.72 -7.80 1.70
N ASP A 166 -4.81 -8.45 2.11
CA ASP A 166 -6.18 -8.11 1.68
C ASP A 166 -6.78 -6.93 2.46
N SER A 167 -6.47 -6.77 3.75
CA SER A 167 -6.88 -5.58 4.52
C SER A 167 -6.07 -4.36 4.11
N ASP A 168 -4.79 -4.54 3.80
CA ASP A 168 -3.93 -3.45 3.36
C ASP A 168 -4.39 -2.91 1.99
N PHE A 169 -5.02 -3.74 1.15
CA PHE A 169 -5.54 -3.36 -0.17
C PHE A 169 -6.54 -2.19 -0.13
N GLU A 170 -7.49 -2.21 0.81
CA GLU A 170 -8.50 -1.15 0.92
C GLU A 170 -7.87 0.16 1.39
N GLN A 171 -6.99 0.06 2.39
CA GLN A 171 -6.30 1.21 2.95
C GLN A 171 -5.37 1.88 1.94
N TYR A 172 -4.58 1.11 1.17
CA TYR A 172 -3.72 1.68 0.12
C TYR A 172 -4.52 2.39 -0.99
N THR A 173 -5.71 1.90 -1.31
CA THR A 173 -6.58 2.54 -2.31
C THR A 173 -7.10 3.88 -1.80
N ILE A 174 -7.46 3.95 -0.51
CA ILE A 174 -7.89 5.16 0.19
C ILE A 174 -6.76 6.19 0.25
N GLU A 175 -5.60 5.80 0.78
CA GLU A 175 -4.44 6.69 0.96
C GLU A 175 -3.95 7.24 -0.38
N ARG A 176 -3.94 6.39 -1.43
CA ARG A 176 -3.59 6.82 -2.78
C ARG A 176 -4.56 7.87 -3.32
N ASN A 177 -5.87 7.65 -3.14
CA ASN A 177 -6.86 8.62 -3.63
C ASN A 177 -6.76 9.95 -2.86
N LEU A 178 -6.52 9.91 -1.55
CA LEU A 178 -6.27 11.11 -0.74
C LEU A 178 -5.03 11.87 -1.20
N ALA A 179 -3.92 11.18 -1.47
CA ALA A 179 -2.71 11.81 -1.99
C ALA A 179 -2.92 12.46 -3.35
N LEU A 180 -3.63 11.79 -4.27
CA LEU A 180 -3.97 12.37 -5.57
C LEU A 180 -4.91 13.57 -5.45
N VAL A 181 -5.87 13.52 -4.52
CA VAL A 181 -6.76 14.67 -4.20
C VAL A 181 -5.96 15.86 -3.70
N LYS A 182 -5.00 15.62 -2.79
CA LYS A 182 -4.12 16.67 -2.26
C LYS A 182 -3.29 17.34 -3.37
N VAL A 183 -2.71 16.54 -4.28
CA VAL A 183 -1.96 17.03 -5.43
C VAL A 183 -2.86 17.85 -6.37
N TYR A 184 -4.07 17.36 -6.67
CA TYR A 184 -5.05 18.06 -7.50
C TYR A 184 -5.45 19.42 -6.90
N ASP A 185 -5.76 19.45 -5.60
CA ASP A 185 -6.17 20.67 -4.91
C ASP A 185 -5.00 21.68 -4.81
N ALA A 186 -3.77 21.21 -4.60
CA ALA A 186 -2.60 22.07 -4.58
C ALA A 186 -2.39 22.81 -5.92
N VAL A 187 -2.55 22.12 -7.06
CA VAL A 187 -2.51 22.75 -8.39
C VAL A 187 -3.59 23.83 -8.53
N ASN A 188 -4.80 23.60 -8.03
CA ASN A 188 -5.87 24.61 -8.06
C ASN A 188 -5.51 25.86 -7.24
N VAL A 189 -4.96 25.65 -6.05
CA VAL A 189 -4.52 26.75 -5.18
C VAL A 189 -3.40 27.55 -5.85
N ILE A 190 -2.42 26.87 -6.44
CA ILE A 190 -1.31 27.51 -7.16
C ILE A 190 -1.82 28.31 -8.36
N ASN A 191 -2.71 27.74 -9.18
CA ASN A 191 -3.26 28.44 -10.34
C ASN A 191 -4.10 29.65 -9.93
N LYS A 192 -4.88 29.53 -8.85
CA LYS A 192 -5.63 30.67 -8.30
C LYS A 192 -4.68 31.78 -7.83
N ALA A 193 -3.63 31.44 -7.11
CA ALA A 193 -2.61 32.41 -6.67
C ALA A 193 -1.91 33.08 -7.86
N GLY A 194 -1.52 32.32 -8.87
CA GLY A 194 -0.86 32.85 -10.07
C GLY A 194 -1.75 33.79 -10.86
N ARG A 195 -3.06 33.50 -10.97
CA ARG A 195 -4.03 34.40 -11.62
C ARG A 195 -4.19 35.73 -10.88
N ILE A 196 -4.09 35.73 -9.55
CA ILE A 196 -4.14 36.97 -8.74
C ILE A 196 -2.84 37.77 -8.92
N VAL A 197 -1.68 37.12 -8.82
CA VAL A 197 -0.37 37.80 -8.89
C VAL A 197 -0.10 38.36 -10.28
N TYR A 198 -0.49 37.62 -11.33
CA TYR A 198 -0.18 37.95 -12.71
C TYR A 198 -1.42 38.44 -13.50
N GLU A 199 -2.44 38.95 -12.82
CA GLU A 199 -3.67 39.48 -13.45
C GLU A 199 -3.36 40.48 -14.57
N ASN A 200 -2.34 41.31 -14.36
CA ASN A 200 -1.90 42.34 -15.30
C ASN A 200 -0.77 41.90 -16.25
N ASP A 201 -0.37 40.62 -16.23
CA ASP A 201 0.65 40.04 -17.11
C ASP A 201 0.06 38.87 -17.91
N PRO A 202 -0.56 39.15 -19.08
CA PRO A 202 -1.23 38.13 -19.90
C PRO A 202 -0.30 36.99 -20.36
N ALA A 203 1.00 37.25 -20.47
CA ALA A 203 1.97 36.24 -20.86
C ALA A 203 2.19 35.21 -19.74
N LYS A 204 2.29 35.68 -18.49
CA LYS A 204 2.41 34.80 -17.31
C LYS A 204 1.09 34.18 -16.90
N LEU A 205 -0.04 34.86 -17.10
CA LEU A 205 -1.37 34.37 -16.73
C LEU A 205 -1.72 33.05 -17.43
N LYS A 206 -1.32 32.88 -18.69
CA LYS A 206 -1.52 31.64 -19.46
C LYS A 206 -0.91 30.41 -18.79
N SER A 207 0.20 30.58 -18.07
CA SER A 207 0.87 29.49 -17.34
C SER A 207 0.10 29.02 -16.09
N PHE A 208 -0.95 29.74 -15.69
CA PHE A 208 -1.81 29.44 -14.53
C PHE A 208 -3.26 29.19 -14.94
N GLU A 209 -3.50 28.86 -16.20
CA GLU A 209 -4.79 28.31 -16.60
C GLU A 209 -5.02 26.96 -15.93
N SER A 210 -6.26 26.70 -15.51
CA SER A 210 -6.60 25.40 -14.93
C SER A 210 -6.35 24.30 -15.95
N PRO A 211 -5.48 23.31 -15.65
CA PRO A 211 -5.22 22.20 -16.55
C PRO A 211 -6.33 21.13 -16.50
N TRP A 212 -7.27 21.29 -15.57
CA TRP A 212 -8.38 20.35 -15.42
C TRP A 212 -9.48 20.60 -16.45
N PRO A 213 -10.19 19.53 -16.88
CA PRO A 213 -11.38 19.68 -17.69
C PRO A 213 -12.32 20.68 -17.05
N LYS A 214 -12.79 21.66 -17.82
CA LYS A 214 -13.93 22.46 -17.40
C LYS A 214 -15.10 21.48 -17.28
N ASN A 215 -15.79 21.48 -16.14
CA ASN A 215 -17.07 20.79 -16.09
C ASN A 215 -17.98 21.55 -17.08
N ASP A 216 -18.29 20.95 -18.22
CA ASP A 216 -19.35 21.42 -19.12
C ASP A 216 -20.73 21.13 -18.49
N GLY A 217 -20.90 21.51 -17.23
CA GLY A 217 -22.16 21.51 -16.50
C GLY A 217 -22.77 22.89 -16.63
N GLY A 218 -23.74 23.02 -17.54
CA GLY A 218 -24.40 24.27 -17.88
C GLY A 218 -24.82 25.09 -16.67
N SER A 219 -24.21 26.26 -16.56
CA SER A 219 -24.85 27.47 -16.05
C SER A 219 -24.18 28.62 -16.78
N GLU A 220 -24.79 29.01 -17.90
CA GLU A 220 -24.56 30.32 -18.48
C GLU A 220 -25.08 31.34 -17.46
N GLU A 221 -24.18 31.99 -16.73
CA GLU A 221 -24.41 33.38 -16.36
C GLU A 221 -24.26 34.19 -17.64
N GLU A 222 -25.31 34.20 -18.47
CA GLU A 222 -25.49 35.23 -19.48
C GLU A 222 -25.55 36.58 -18.76
N GLU A 223 -24.57 37.43 -19.00
CA GLU A 223 -24.62 38.85 -18.70
C GLU A 223 -25.92 39.43 -19.30
N ALA A 224 -26.88 39.75 -18.44
CA ALA A 224 -28.09 40.44 -18.85
C ALA A 224 -27.72 41.81 -19.43
N LYS A 225 -27.79 41.95 -20.76
CA LYS A 225 -27.74 43.26 -21.42
C LYS A 225 -28.94 44.12 -20.98
N PRO A 226 -28.77 45.45 -20.84
CA PRO A 226 -29.87 46.32 -20.42
C PRO A 226 -30.93 46.38 -21.51
N VAL A 227 -32.20 46.23 -21.12
CA VAL A 227 -33.35 46.38 -22.01
C VAL A 227 -33.60 47.87 -22.25
N GLU A 228 -33.54 48.32 -23.51
CA GLU A 228 -33.97 49.67 -23.89
C GLU A 228 -35.49 49.85 -23.70
N PRO A 229 -35.98 51.02 -23.25
CA PRO A 229 -37.39 51.24 -22.99
C PRO A 229 -38.19 51.35 -24.30
N ILE A 230 -39.21 50.50 -24.45
CA ILE A 230 -40.16 50.54 -25.57
C ILE A 230 -41.19 51.65 -25.30
N VAL A 231 -41.23 52.67 -26.16
CA VAL A 231 -42.31 53.67 -26.21
C VAL A 231 -43.49 53.07 -26.99
N PRO A 232 -44.74 53.09 -26.48
CA PRO A 232 -45.89 52.56 -27.20
C PRO A 232 -46.33 53.50 -28.34
N PRO A 233 -46.88 52.97 -29.45
CA PRO A 233 -47.32 53.78 -30.57
C PRO A 233 -48.62 54.53 -30.24
N VAL A 234 -48.66 55.80 -30.64
CA VAL A 234 -49.86 56.65 -30.60
C VAL A 234 -50.82 56.16 -31.68
N VAL A 235 -52.06 55.84 -31.29
CA VAL A 235 -53.15 55.52 -32.21
C VAL A 235 -53.89 56.81 -32.53
N SER A 236 -53.93 57.19 -33.81
CA SER A 236 -54.80 58.23 -34.37
C SER A 236 -55.78 57.57 -35.33
#